data_AF-A0A922IW62-F1
#
_entry.id   AF-A0A922IW62-F1
#
_cell.length_a   1.000
_cell.length_b   1.000
_cell.length_c   1.000
_cell.angle_alpha   90.00
_cell.angle_beta   90.00
_cell.angle_gamma   90.00
#
_symmetry.space_group_name_H-M   'P 1'
#
loop_
_entity.id
_entity.type
_entity.pdbx_description
1 polymer ?
#
loop_
_entity_poly.entity_id
_entity_poly.type
_entity_poly.pdbx_seq_one_letter_code
_entity_poly.pdbx_strand_id
1 'polypeptide(L)'
;MCKHNGETTDHLLLHCEAVTDLWDDIFTRLGLAWVMPRKVIDLLACWRVIRGKGQIADIWKMVPLCLMRCTWNERNNRCFERKERSPGGFRDFFYHTLVLWASSILMNGTSFTELYAALSL
;
A
#
# COMPACT_ATOMS: atom_id res chain seq x y z
N MET A 1 -8.71 -11.48 -6.86
CA MET A 1 -7.70 -11.95 -5.87
C MET A 1 -8.40 -12.26 -4.54
N CYS A 2 -7.91 -13.23 -3.76
CA CYS A 2 -8.57 -14.04 -2.70
C CYS A 2 -9.32 -15.29 -3.17
N LYS A 3 -9.75 -15.36 -4.44
CA LYS A 3 -10.47 -16.51 -5.04
C LYS A 3 -11.81 -16.85 -4.35
N HIS A 4 -12.26 -16.02 -3.41
CA HIS A 4 -13.49 -16.24 -2.64
C HIS A 4 -14.66 -15.38 -3.13
N ASN A 5 -14.40 -14.16 -3.61
CA ASN A 5 -15.40 -13.20 -4.06
C ASN A 5 -15.17 -12.74 -5.50
N GLY A 6 -16.21 -12.18 -6.12
CA GLY A 6 -16.11 -11.54 -7.43
C GLY A 6 -15.15 -10.35 -7.42
N GLU A 7 -14.40 -10.17 -8.51
CA GLU A 7 -13.47 -9.04 -8.66
C GLU A 7 -14.23 -7.75 -8.97
N THR A 8 -14.45 -6.92 -7.94
CA THR A 8 -14.81 -5.50 -8.09
C THR A 8 -13.62 -4.62 -7.70
N THR A 9 -13.62 -3.35 -8.11
CA THR A 9 -12.57 -2.41 -7.71
C THR A 9 -12.49 -2.27 -6.19
N ASP A 10 -13.63 -2.15 -5.52
CA ASP A 10 -13.68 -2.03 -4.06
C ASP A 10 -13.19 -3.30 -3.37
N HIS A 11 -13.61 -4.47 -3.84
CA HIS A 11 -13.10 -5.71 -3.28
C HIS A 11 -11.60 -5.87 -3.52
N LEU A 12 -11.14 -5.69 -4.76
CA LEU A 12 -9.74 -5.90 -5.12
C LEU A 12 -8.80 -4.97 -4.34
N LEU A 13 -9.18 -3.71 -4.14
CA LEU A 13 -8.30 -2.69 -3.56
C LEU A 13 -8.48 -2.48 -2.05
N LEU A 14 -9.53 -3.02 -1.43
CA LEU A 14 -9.81 -2.87 0.00
C LEU A 14 -10.11 -4.18 0.71
N HIS A 15 -11.02 -4.99 0.17
CA HIS A 15 -11.67 -6.10 0.90
C HIS A 15 -11.16 -7.49 0.51
N CYS A 16 -10.18 -7.57 -0.39
CA CYS A 16 -9.45 -8.79 -0.67
C CYS A 16 -8.55 -9.05 0.52
N GLU A 17 -8.62 -10.23 1.13
CA GLU A 17 -7.86 -10.62 2.33
C GLU A 17 -6.40 -10.13 2.33
N ALA A 18 -5.62 -10.49 1.30
CA ALA A 18 -4.22 -10.05 1.19
C ALA A 18 -4.01 -8.53 1.13
N VAL A 19 -5.02 -7.78 0.68
CA VAL A 19 -4.99 -6.32 0.59
C VAL A 19 -5.51 -5.68 1.88
N THR A 20 -6.54 -6.25 2.50
CA THR A 20 -7.03 -5.87 3.83
C THR A 20 -5.91 -6.01 4.86
N ASP A 21 -5.23 -7.16 4.91
CA ASP A 21 -4.10 -7.40 5.82
C ASP A 21 -2.95 -6.39 5.64
N LEU A 22 -2.73 -5.97 4.40
CA LEU A 22 -1.70 -4.98 4.09
C LEU A 22 -2.12 -3.57 4.52
N TRP A 23 -3.38 -3.21 4.31
CA TRP A 23 -3.93 -1.96 4.83
C TRP A 23 -3.88 -1.90 6.35
N ASP A 24 -4.28 -2.97 7.04
CA ASP A 24 -4.26 -3.04 8.50
C ASP A 24 -2.84 -2.88 9.06
N ASP A 25 -1.84 -3.47 8.40
CA ASP A 25 -0.42 -3.26 8.74
C ASP A 25 0.00 -1.80 8.54
N ILE A 26 -0.38 -1.18 7.42
CA ILE A 26 -0.09 0.24 7.14
C ILE A 26 -0.72 1.14 8.21
N PHE A 27 -2.00 0.95 8.54
CA PHE A 27 -2.69 1.75 9.55
C PHE A 27 -2.10 1.56 10.94
N THR A 28 -1.70 0.33 11.28
CA THR A 28 -1.01 0.01 12.52
C THR A 28 0.34 0.73 12.61
N ARG A 29 1.15 0.70 11.54
CA ARG A 29 2.43 1.43 11.46
C ARG A 29 2.24 2.96 11.53
N LEU A 30 1.09 3.46 11.09
CA LEU A 30 0.69 4.87 11.20
C LEU A 30 0.14 5.24 12.59
N GLY A 31 -0.09 4.28 13.49
CA GLY A 31 -0.74 4.52 14.77
C GLY A 31 -2.20 4.96 14.66
N LEU A 32 -2.87 4.61 13.55
CA LEU A 32 -4.26 5.00 13.29
C LEU A 32 -5.20 3.86 13.66
N ALA A 33 -6.13 4.15 14.59
CA ALA A 33 -7.31 3.32 14.75
C ALA A 33 -8.20 3.50 13.52
N TRP A 34 -8.37 2.43 12.74
CA TRP A 34 -9.02 2.50 11.44
C TRP A 34 -10.17 1.50 11.32
N VAL A 35 -11.22 1.91 10.60
CA VAL A 35 -12.31 1.04 10.15
C VAL A 35 -12.34 1.14 8.63
N MET A 36 -12.15 0.01 7.96
CA MET A 36 -12.08 -0.03 6.50
C MET A 36 -13.39 0.48 5.88
N PRO A 37 -13.38 1.55 5.07
CA PRO A 37 -14.59 2.03 4.41
C PRO A 37 -15.04 1.07 3.32
N ARG A 38 -16.30 1.18 2.90
CA ARG A 38 -16.86 0.30 1.88
C ARG A 38 -16.26 0.54 0.49
N LYS A 39 -15.99 1.79 0.12
CA LYS A 39 -15.52 2.16 -1.22
C LYS A 39 -14.12 2.76 -1.22
N VAL A 40 -13.39 2.51 -2.30
CA VAL A 40 -12.04 3.06 -2.51
C VAL A 40 -12.07 4.58 -2.51
N ILE A 41 -13.11 5.19 -3.07
CA ILE A 41 -13.24 6.65 -3.09
C ILE A 41 -13.36 7.25 -1.69
N ASP A 42 -14.01 6.56 -0.76
CA ASP A 42 -14.17 7.01 0.62
C ASP A 42 -12.83 6.92 1.36
N LEU A 43 -12.08 5.83 1.15
CA LEU A 43 -10.70 5.71 1.66
C LEU A 43 -9.83 6.86 1.16
N LEU A 44 -9.85 7.13 -0.15
CA LEU A 44 -9.05 8.20 -0.75
C LEU A 44 -9.48 9.58 -0.25
N ALA A 45 -10.77 9.81 -0.01
CA ALA A 45 -11.27 11.05 0.57
C ALA A 45 -10.72 11.26 1.98
N CYS A 46 -10.77 10.24 2.84
CA CYS A 46 -10.19 10.29 4.17
C CYS A 46 -8.65 10.44 4.13
N TRP A 47 -7.98 9.79 3.18
CA TRP A 47 -6.52 9.86 3.03
C TRP A 47 -6.04 11.28 2.72
N ARG A 48 -6.85 12.09 2.02
CA ARG A 48 -6.55 13.51 1.78
C ARG A 48 -6.48 14.33 3.07
N VAL A 49 -7.14 13.88 4.13
CA VAL A 49 -7.16 14.57 5.43
C VAL A 49 -5.93 14.22 6.27
N ILE A 50 -5.32 13.03 6.07
CA ILE A 50 -4.11 12.55 6.77
C ILE A 50 -2.83 13.30 6.30
N ARG A 51 -2.96 14.44 5.61
CA ARG A 51 -1.83 15.24 5.11
C ARG A 51 -1.04 15.88 6.25
N GLY A 52 0.02 15.22 6.68
CA GLY A 52 1.09 15.82 7.50
C GLY A 52 1.98 16.80 6.72
N LYS A 53 2.98 17.38 7.40
CA LYS A 53 4.02 18.24 6.82
C LYS A 53 5.37 17.53 6.84
N GLY A 54 6.24 17.80 5.85
CA GLY A 54 7.59 17.23 5.74
C GLY A 54 7.67 15.96 4.89
N GLN A 55 8.89 15.45 4.68
CA GLN A 55 9.17 14.37 3.73
C GLN A 55 8.50 13.04 4.09
N ILE A 56 8.40 12.73 5.38
CA ILE A 56 7.67 11.55 5.88
C ILE A 56 6.20 11.62 5.44
N ALA A 57 5.57 12.80 5.51
CA ALA A 57 4.21 12.99 5.03
C ALA A 57 4.09 12.85 3.50
N ASP A 58 5.13 13.16 2.74
CA ASP A 58 5.14 12.94 1.29
C ASP A 58 5.18 11.46 0.94
N ILE A 59 5.92 10.65 1.70
CA ILE A 59 5.94 9.19 1.56
C ILE A 59 4.56 8.61 1.85
N TRP A 60 3.90 9.09 2.92
CA TRP A 60 2.54 8.65 3.24
C TRP A 60 1.52 9.01 2.16
N LYS A 61 1.72 10.08 1.38
CA LYS A 61 0.85 10.40 0.23
C LYS A 61 0.97 9.38 -0.91
N MET A 62 2.08 8.65 -1.00
CA MET A 62 2.30 7.66 -2.06
C MET A 62 1.63 6.32 -1.78
N VAL A 63 1.41 6.01 -0.50
CA VAL A 63 0.95 4.68 -0.06
C VAL A 63 -0.29 4.18 -0.81
N PRO A 64 -1.40 4.94 -0.94
CA PRO A 64 -2.57 4.43 -1.65
C PRO A 64 -2.29 4.12 -3.12
N LEU A 65 -1.55 4.98 -3.80
CA LEU A 65 -1.21 4.77 -5.21
C LEU A 65 -0.24 3.60 -5.38
N CYS A 66 0.73 3.45 -4.48
CA CYS A 66 1.68 2.34 -4.48
C CYS A 66 0.95 1.01 -4.27
N LEU A 67 0.05 0.94 -3.28
CA LEU A 67 -0.73 -0.25 -3.00
C LEU A 67 -1.65 -0.60 -4.17
N MET A 68 -2.33 0.38 -4.76
CA MET A 68 -3.18 0.17 -5.94
C MET A 68 -2.38 -0.40 -7.12
N ARG A 69 -1.19 0.14 -7.39
CA ARG A 69 -0.30 -0.37 -8.44
C ARG A 69 0.17 -1.79 -8.14
N CYS A 70 0.63 -2.05 -6.92
CA CYS A 70 1.12 -3.37 -6.52
C CYS A 70 0.00 -4.42 -6.63
N THR A 71 -1.20 -4.08 -6.16
CA THR A 71 -2.38 -4.94 -6.25
C THR A 71 -2.76 -5.23 -7.70
N TRP A 72 -2.76 -4.21 -8.56
CA TRP A 72 -3.03 -4.39 -9.99
C TRP A 72 -1.97 -5.28 -10.65
N ASN A 73 -0.69 -5.10 -10.31
CA ASN A 73 0.39 -5.94 -10.82
C ASN A 73 0.21 -7.41 -10.38
N GLU A 74 -0.07 -7.65 -9.09
CA GLU A 74 -0.29 -8.98 -8.56
C GLU A 74 -1.50 -9.65 -9.24
N ARG A 75 -2.61 -8.92 -9.41
CA ARG A 75 -3.80 -9.40 -10.12
C ARG A 75 -3.48 -9.81 -11.55
N ASN A 76 -2.73 -8.98 -12.28
CA ASN A 76 -2.34 -9.30 -13.66
C ASN A 76 -1.39 -10.49 -13.74
N ASN A 77 -0.43 -10.61 -12.83
CA ASN A 77 0.47 -11.77 -12.79
C ASN A 77 -0.31 -13.07 -12.54
N ARG A 78 -1.33 -13.05 -11.67
CA ARG A 78 -2.17 -14.22 -11.43
C ARG A 78 -3.03 -14.57 -12.64
N CYS A 79 -3.63 -13.58 -13.30
CA CYS A 79 -4.50 -13.79 -14.45
C CYS A 79 -3.75 -14.20 -15.73
N PHE A 80 -2.64 -13.53 -16.05
CA PHE A 80 -1.99 -13.65 -17.36
C PHE A 80 -0.71 -14.49 -17.31
N GLU A 81 0.05 -14.42 -16.21
CA GLU A 81 1.36 -15.07 -16.09
C GLU A 81 1.30 -16.36 -15.26
N ARG A 82 0.15 -16.66 -14.64
CA ARG A 82 -0.04 -17.75 -13.67
C ARG A 82 0.98 -17.72 -12.53
N LYS A 83 1.45 -16.52 -12.18
CA LYS A 83 2.39 -16.27 -11.07
C LYS A 83 1.61 -15.69 -9.90
N GLU A 84 1.68 -16.36 -8.76
CA GLU A 84 1.03 -15.96 -7.52
C GLU A 84 2.09 -15.82 -6.43
N ARG A 85 2.22 -14.63 -5.85
CA ARG A 85 3.11 -14.42 -4.69
C ARG A 85 2.45 -14.98 -3.43
N SER A 86 3.27 -15.45 -2.50
CA SER A 86 2.81 -15.70 -1.14
C SER A 86 2.30 -14.41 -0.50
N PRO A 87 1.43 -14.48 0.53
CA PRO A 87 0.98 -13.28 1.24
C PRO A 87 2.14 -12.40 1.74
N GLY A 88 3.17 -13.02 2.33
CA GLY A 88 4.40 -12.33 2.72
C GLY A 88 5.14 -11.71 1.53
N GLY A 89 5.29 -12.45 0.43
CA GLY A 89 5.95 -11.93 -0.77
C GLY A 89 5.22 -10.77 -1.44
N PHE A 90 3.88 -10.70 -1.33
CA PHE A 90 3.10 -9.54 -1.79
C PHE A 90 3.34 -8.31 -0.91
N ARG A 91 3.36 -8.50 0.42
CA ARG A 91 3.70 -7.45 1.40
C ARG A 91 5.11 -6.91 1.18
N ASP A 92 6.10 -7.79 1.03
CA ASP A 92 7.50 -7.41 0.78
C ASP A 92 7.63 -6.64 -0.54
N PHE A 93 6.93 -7.10 -1.59
CA PHE A 93 6.90 -6.42 -2.88
C PHE A 93 6.31 -5.00 -2.78
N PHE A 94 5.25 -4.81 -1.98
CA PHE A 94 4.69 -3.49 -1.73
C PHE A 94 5.70 -2.57 -1.04
N TYR A 95 6.29 -2.99 0.08
CA TYR A 95 7.22 -2.14 0.84
C TYR A 95 8.48 -1.83 0.05
N HIS A 96 9.04 -2.81 -0.67
CA HIS A 96 10.15 -2.57 -1.57
C HIS A 96 9.80 -1.54 -2.66
N THR A 97 8.60 -1.66 -3.26
CA THR A 97 8.14 -0.68 -4.25
C THR A 97 7.96 0.71 -3.64
N LEU A 98 7.41 0.81 -2.42
CA LEU A 98 7.23 2.07 -1.72
C LEU A 98 8.57 2.74 -1.40
N VAL A 99 9.58 1.97 -0.96
CA VAL A 99 10.94 2.47 -0.72
C VAL A 99 11.56 2.99 -2.01
N LEU A 100 11.41 2.28 -3.13
CA LEU A 100 11.91 2.75 -4.42
C LEU A 100 11.23 4.05 -4.88
N TRP A 101 9.91 4.15 -4.68
CA TRP A 101 9.12 5.35 -4.98
C TRP A 101 9.52 6.53 -4.10
N ALA A 102 9.74 6.29 -2.82
CA ALA A 102 10.20 7.32 -1.92
C ALA A 102 11.63 7.76 -2.27
N SER A 103 12.51 6.82 -2.59
CA SER A 103 13.91 7.10 -2.94
C SER A 103 14.01 8.01 -4.17
N SER A 104 13.14 7.86 -5.16
CA SER A 104 13.10 8.78 -6.32
C SER A 104 12.75 10.22 -5.95
N ILE A 105 12.12 10.43 -4.80
CA ILE A 105 11.73 11.75 -4.26
C ILE A 105 12.78 12.29 -3.26
N LEU A 106 13.45 11.40 -2.54
CA LEU A 106 14.47 11.74 -1.53
C LEU A 106 15.87 11.95 -2.08
N MET A 107 16.10 11.68 -3.37
CA MET A 107 17.31 12.12 -4.08
C MET A 107 17.48 13.66 -4.13
N ASN A 108 16.60 14.43 -3.45
CA ASN A 108 16.78 15.84 -3.09
C ASN A 108 17.31 16.07 -1.65
N GLY A 109 17.87 15.06 -0.95
CA GLY A 109 18.81 15.32 0.16
C GLY A 109 18.52 14.71 1.53
N THR A 110 17.94 13.51 1.63
CA THR A 110 17.85 12.76 2.92
C THR A 110 18.32 11.32 2.80
N SER A 111 18.89 10.81 3.89
CA SER A 111 19.55 9.51 3.96
C SER A 111 18.54 8.35 3.91
N PHE A 112 18.82 7.37 3.05
CA PHE A 112 18.07 6.12 2.89
C PHE A 112 17.80 5.37 4.21
N THR A 113 18.70 5.49 5.19
CA THR A 113 18.60 4.84 6.51
C THR A 113 17.45 5.34 7.37
N GLU A 114 17.10 6.63 7.34
CA GLU A 114 16.00 7.18 8.14
C GLU A 114 14.65 6.69 7.62
N LEU A 115 14.53 6.53 6.30
CA LEU A 115 13.32 5.97 5.69
C LEU A 115 13.14 4.51 5.97
N TYR A 116 14.23 3.75 5.84
CA TYR A 116 14.20 2.33 6.11
C TYR A 116 13.83 2.10 7.57
N ALA A 117 14.32 2.92 8.51
CA ALA A 117 13.92 2.87 9.92
C ALA A 117 12.47 3.33 10.17
N ALA A 118 11.93 4.29 9.42
CA ALA A 118 10.53 4.71 9.55
C ALA A 118 9.53 3.67 8.99
N LEU A 119 9.96 2.89 8.00
CA LEU A 119 9.15 1.83 7.38
C LEU A 119 9.37 0.46 8.05
N SER A 120 10.55 0.23 8.60
CA SER A 120 10.94 -0.94 9.39
C SER A 120 10.81 -0.60 10.88
N LEU A 121 9.59 -0.67 11.41
CA LEU A 121 9.43 -1.27 12.73
C LEU A 121 9.56 -2.78 12.58
#